data_AF-A0A8S7RNG7-F1
#
_entry.id   AF-A0A8S7RNG7-F1
#
_cell.length_a   1.000
_cell.length_b   1.000
_cell.length_c   1.000
_cell.angle_alpha   90.00
_cell.angle_beta   90.00
_cell.angle_gamma   90.00
#
_symmetry.space_group_name_H-M   'P 1'
#
loop_
_entity.id
_entity.type
_entity.pdbx_description
1 polymer ?
#
loop_
_entity_poly.entity_id
_entity_poly.type
_entity_poly.pdbx_seq_one_letter_code
_entity_poly.pdbx_strand_id
1 'polypeptide(L)'
;NNNEQLFMGFDFYRINRFGRLEKYYYIQLRGAFLSAIHHQIIENQLDTETITISYEFILCQHLIANTEFSYLALPENYNRLFLPNSKNQTNNRFKTLNSKAIGRLLAAGGVYNGNIEGFRDTAEKLGGDAIKGYDQILNEKTAGIAIATASILLTKRSNVDTYTEINSYLGKLRGQ
;
A
#
# COMPACT_ATOMS: atom_id res chain seq x y z
N ASN A 1 2.81 -2.71 39.03
CA ASN A 1 2.94 -2.76 37.56
C ASN A 1 1.64 -3.35 37.03
N ASN A 2 0.80 -2.55 36.36
CA ASN A 2 -0.52 -3.01 35.90
C ASN A 2 -0.45 -3.77 34.56
N ASN A 3 0.77 -4.04 34.06
CA ASN A 3 1.02 -4.78 32.83
C ASN A 3 0.26 -4.21 31.61
N GLU A 4 0.09 -2.89 31.60
CA GLU A 4 -0.59 -2.18 30.53
C GLU A 4 0.25 -2.22 29.25
N GLN A 5 -0.43 -2.46 28.13
CA GLN A 5 0.20 -2.36 26.82
C GLN A 5 0.21 -0.90 26.37
N LEU A 6 1.39 -0.44 26.01
CA LEU A 6 1.67 0.94 25.66
C LEU A 6 2.11 1.05 24.20
N PHE A 7 1.79 2.20 23.64
CA PHE A 7 2.43 2.71 22.45
C PHE A 7 3.54 3.65 22.88
N MET A 8 4.78 3.45 22.40
CA MET A 8 5.91 4.32 22.73
C MET A 8 6.57 4.84 21.46
N GLY A 9 6.89 6.14 21.44
CA GLY A 9 7.62 6.79 20.35
C GLY A 9 8.82 7.55 20.89
N PHE A 10 9.98 7.36 20.28
CA PHE A 10 11.24 7.98 20.66
C PHE A 10 11.79 8.80 19.50
N ASP A 11 11.96 10.09 19.75
CA ASP A 11 12.49 11.05 18.79
C ASP A 11 13.95 11.35 19.10
N PHE A 12 14.82 11.13 18.13
CA PHE A 12 16.24 11.44 18.26
C PHE A 12 16.59 12.69 17.47
N TYR A 13 17.28 13.60 18.15
CA TYR A 13 17.69 14.88 17.62
C TYR A 13 19.22 14.96 17.51
N ARG A 14 19.71 15.73 16.55
CA ARG A 14 21.12 16.08 16.42
C ARG A 14 21.28 17.51 15.94
N ILE A 15 22.46 18.08 16.14
CA ILE A 15 22.83 19.35 15.50
C ILE A 15 23.26 19.06 14.06
N ASN A 16 22.65 19.76 13.11
CA ASN A 16 22.97 19.62 11.70
C ASN A 16 24.14 20.52 11.30
N ARG A 17 24.57 20.40 10.04
CA ARG A 17 25.71 21.17 9.49
C ARG A 17 25.56 22.69 9.58
N PHE A 18 24.34 23.19 9.79
CA PHE A 18 24.02 24.61 9.93
C PHE A 18 23.86 25.04 11.40
N GLY A 19 24.22 24.19 12.36
CA GLY A 19 24.08 24.47 13.78
C GLY A 19 22.65 24.37 14.32
N ARG A 20 21.70 23.82 13.54
CA ARG A 20 20.29 23.71 13.94
C ARG A 20 19.98 22.31 14.47
N LEU A 21 19.17 22.24 15.51
CA LEU A 21 18.62 20.98 16.01
C LEU A 21 17.64 20.41 14.99
N GLU A 22 17.87 19.18 14.54
CA GLU A 22 16.99 18.46 13.62
C GLU A 22 16.63 17.08 14.19
N LYS A 23 15.35 16.68 14.05
CA LYS A 23 14.93 15.30 14.28
C LYS A 23 15.44 14.45 13.12
N TYR A 24 16.26 13.44 13.39
CA TYR A 24 16.90 12.64 12.34
C TYR A 24 16.56 11.16 12.39
N TYR A 25 16.13 10.65 13.55
CA TYR A 25 15.78 9.26 13.74
C TYR A 25 14.52 9.13 14.60
N TYR A 26 13.72 8.10 14.32
CA TYR A 26 12.50 7.80 15.05
C TYR A 26 12.43 6.30 15.35
N ILE A 27 12.10 5.96 16.59
CA ILE A 27 11.79 4.59 16.98
C ILE A 27 10.36 4.55 17.51
N GLN A 28 9.61 3.57 17.05
CA GLN A 28 8.25 3.32 17.48
C GLN A 28 8.13 1.89 18.00
N LEU A 29 7.57 1.72 19.19
CA LEU A 29 7.23 0.44 19.78
C LEU A 29 5.71 0.30 19.89
N ARG A 30 5.19 -0.87 19.49
CA ARG A 30 3.78 -1.24 19.70
C ARG A 30 3.69 -2.51 20.54
N GLY A 31 2.63 -2.59 21.34
CA GLY A 31 2.48 -3.67 22.31
C GLY A 31 3.61 -3.65 23.34
N ALA A 32 4.10 -2.46 23.69
CA ALA A 32 5.22 -2.30 24.61
C ALA A 32 4.74 -2.42 26.06
N PHE A 33 5.53 -3.03 26.93
CA PHE A 33 5.25 -3.06 28.37
C PHE A 33 6.55 -2.94 29.16
N LEU A 34 6.48 -2.22 30.29
CA LEU A 34 7.63 -2.04 31.17
C LEU A 34 7.95 -3.37 31.87
N SER A 35 9.16 -3.85 31.62
CA SER A 35 9.65 -5.15 32.12
C SER A 35 10.43 -4.99 33.41
N ALA A 36 11.25 -3.94 33.52
CA ALA A 36 12.02 -3.62 34.71
C ALA A 36 12.30 -2.12 34.80
N ILE A 37 12.48 -1.66 36.03
CA ILE A 37 12.88 -0.30 36.36
C ILE A 37 13.99 -0.43 37.40
N HIS A 38 15.16 0.14 37.12
CA HIS A 38 16.30 0.14 38.03
C HIS A 38 16.77 1.57 38.27
N HIS A 39 16.83 1.96 39.54
CA HIS A 39 17.31 3.28 39.95
C HIS A 39 18.71 3.17 40.53
N GLN A 40 19.57 4.11 40.17
CA GLN A 40 20.96 4.16 40.60
C GLN A 40 21.29 5.56 41.10
N ILE A 41 21.64 5.64 42.38
CA ILE A 41 22.09 6.85 43.09
C ILE A 41 23.56 6.66 43.39
N ILE A 42 24.40 7.53 42.83
CA ILE A 42 25.83 7.55 43.12
C ILE A 42 26.19 8.96 43.55
N GLU A 43 26.93 9.06 44.64
CA GLU A 43 27.44 10.33 45.15
C GLU A 43 28.24 11.07 44.06
N ASN A 44 27.95 12.36 43.90
CA ASN A 44 28.58 13.23 42.91
C ASN A 44 28.30 12.85 41.43
N GLN A 45 27.23 12.08 41.18
CA GLN A 45 26.66 11.83 39.86
C GLN A 45 25.18 12.22 39.85
N LEU A 46 24.61 12.40 38.66
CA LEU A 46 23.17 12.55 38.54
C LEU A 46 22.52 11.19 38.80
N ASP A 47 21.43 11.20 39.56
CA ASP A 47 20.57 10.02 39.72
C ASP A 47 20.08 9.54 38.36
N THR A 48 20.17 8.24 38.11
CA THR A 48 19.80 7.63 36.84
C THR A 48 18.78 6.53 37.03
N GLU A 49 17.88 6.40 36.06
CA GLU A 49 16.90 5.34 36.02
C GLU A 49 17.01 4.61 34.67
N THR A 50 17.14 3.30 34.73
CA THR A 50 17.15 2.42 33.56
C THR A 50 15.82 1.69 33.47
N ILE A 51 15.07 1.99 32.40
CA ILE A 51 13.79 1.35 32.12
C ILE A 51 13.99 0.31 31.02
N THR A 52 13.66 -0.95 31.30
CA THR A 52 13.68 -2.04 30.34
C THR A 52 12.29 -2.24 29.76
N ILE A 53 12.19 -2.28 28.43
CA ILE A 53 10.93 -2.34 27.69
C ILE A 53 10.92 -3.61 26.84
N SER A 54 9.90 -4.44 27.02
CA SER A 54 9.56 -5.52 26.10
C SER A 54 8.54 -5.00 25.09
N TYR A 55 8.58 -5.50 23.86
CA TYR A 55 7.74 -5.04 22.77
C TYR A 55 7.37 -6.18 21.84
N GLU A 56 6.25 -6.03 21.12
CA GLU A 56 5.84 -6.99 20.10
C GLU A 56 6.23 -6.54 18.70
N PHE A 57 6.29 -5.22 18.48
CA PHE A 57 6.69 -4.63 17.21
C PHE A 57 7.59 -3.42 17.43
N ILE A 58 8.60 -3.30 16.57
CA ILE A 58 9.48 -2.14 16.48
C ILE A 58 9.52 -1.62 15.04
N LEU A 59 9.46 -0.30 14.89
CA LEU A 59 9.76 0.42 13.66
C LEU A 59 10.85 1.43 13.95
N CYS A 60 11.89 1.42 13.12
CA CYS A 60 13.01 2.34 13.17
C CYS A 60 13.09 3.09 11.84
N GLN A 61 13.13 4.41 11.87
CA GLN A 61 13.16 5.25 10.67
C GLN A 61 14.29 6.26 10.76
N HIS A 62 15.19 6.25 9.78
CA HIS A 62 16.16 7.31 9.57
C HIS A 62 15.56 8.36 8.65
N LEU A 63 15.09 9.47 9.23
CA LEU A 63 14.29 10.49 8.53
C LEU A 63 15.07 11.21 7.42
N ILE A 64 16.37 11.46 7.64
CA ILE A 64 17.20 12.18 6.66
C ILE A 64 17.68 11.28 5.52
N ALA A 65 18.00 10.01 5.81
CA ALA A 65 18.38 9.02 4.81
C ALA A 65 17.16 8.37 4.14
N ASN A 66 15.96 8.61 4.67
CA ASN A 66 14.70 8.02 4.25
C ASN A 66 14.75 6.48 4.16
N THR A 67 15.41 5.86 5.15
CA THR A 67 15.47 4.40 5.30
C THR A 67 14.65 3.97 6.50
N GLU A 68 14.07 2.79 6.43
CA GLU A 68 13.29 2.21 7.51
C GLU A 68 13.57 0.73 7.71
N PHE A 69 13.42 0.29 8.96
CA PHE A 69 13.47 -1.10 9.36
C PHE A 69 12.30 -1.36 10.29
N SER A 70 11.62 -2.49 10.14
CA SER A 70 10.60 -2.91 11.10
C SER A 70 10.68 -4.40 11.37
N TYR A 71 10.29 -4.77 12.59
CA TYR A 71 10.31 -6.15 13.02
C TYR A 71 9.11 -6.43 13.93
N LEU A 72 8.42 -7.53 13.64
CA LEU A 72 7.27 -8.03 14.40
C LEU A 72 7.69 -9.35 15.06
N ALA A 73 7.87 -9.33 16.37
CA ALA A 73 8.31 -10.49 17.14
C ALA A 73 7.28 -11.62 17.15
N LEU A 74 5.98 -11.27 17.16
CA LEU A 74 4.86 -12.21 17.22
C LEU A 74 3.85 -11.90 16.10
N PRO A 75 3.97 -12.56 14.92
CA PRO A 75 3.09 -12.31 13.78
C PRO A 75 1.60 -12.55 14.07
N GLU A 76 1.29 -13.49 14.96
CA GLU A 76 -0.08 -13.83 15.39
C GLU A 76 -0.82 -12.62 15.99
N ASN A 77 -0.09 -11.67 16.57
CA ASN A 77 -0.66 -10.48 17.20
C ASN A 77 -0.86 -9.30 16.24
N TYR A 78 -0.58 -9.46 14.94
CA TYR A 78 -0.64 -8.37 13.96
C TYR A 78 -1.98 -7.60 13.99
N ASN A 79 -3.10 -8.32 13.91
CA ASN A 79 -4.43 -7.70 13.83
C ASN A 79 -4.79 -6.88 15.09
N ARG A 80 -4.19 -7.21 16.24
CA ARG A 80 -4.36 -6.46 17.48
C ARG A 80 -3.54 -5.17 17.47
N LEU A 81 -2.31 -5.23 16.97
CA LEU A 81 -1.38 -4.09 16.94
C LEU A 81 -1.67 -3.08 15.82
N PHE A 82 -2.27 -3.57 14.74
CA PHE A 82 -2.60 -2.81 13.54
C PHE A 82 -4.09 -2.93 13.25
N LEU A 83 -4.89 -2.19 14.01
CA LEU A 83 -6.33 -2.11 13.77
C LEU A 83 -6.55 -1.60 12.34
N PRO A 84 -7.25 -2.36 11.47
CA PRO A 84 -7.69 -1.83 10.20
C PRO A 84 -8.57 -0.62 10.50
N ASN A 85 -8.30 0.50 9.84
CA ASN A 85 -8.97 1.76 10.09
C ASN A 85 -10.48 1.62 9.78
N SER A 86 -11.27 1.30 10.81
CA SER A 86 -12.69 0.93 10.67
C SER A 86 -13.59 2.10 10.26
N LYS A 87 -13.09 3.34 10.38
CA LYS A 87 -13.88 4.56 10.12
C LYS A 87 -14.22 4.77 8.64
N ASN A 88 -13.57 4.08 7.69
CA ASN A 88 -13.77 4.28 6.25
C ASN A 88 -14.06 2.98 5.45
N GLN A 89 -14.21 1.83 6.13
CA GLN A 89 -14.08 0.53 5.47
C GLN A 89 -15.37 0.00 4.83
N THR A 90 -16.54 0.46 5.25
CA THR A 90 -17.82 -0.02 4.70
C THR A 90 -18.22 0.67 3.39
N ASN A 91 -17.84 1.94 3.18
CA ASN A 91 -18.28 2.70 2.01
C ASN A 91 -17.31 2.72 0.82
N ASN A 92 -16.05 2.32 0.99
CA ASN A 92 -15.01 2.43 -0.06
C ASN A 92 -14.42 1.09 -0.53
N ARG A 93 -14.55 -0.01 0.21
CA ARG A 93 -13.90 -1.29 -0.16
C ARG A 93 -14.46 -1.91 -1.44
N PHE A 94 -15.73 -1.63 -1.75
CA PHE A 94 -16.37 -2.09 -2.98
C PHE A 94 -16.40 -1.03 -4.08
N LYS A 95 -16.26 0.27 -3.78
CA LYS A 95 -16.28 1.35 -4.78
C LYS A 95 -15.16 1.24 -5.82
N THR A 96 -13.99 0.75 -5.42
CA THR A 96 -12.87 0.53 -6.35
C THR A 96 -13.11 -0.71 -7.21
N LEU A 97 -13.65 -1.78 -6.64
CA LEU A 97 -13.89 -3.06 -7.32
C LEU A 97 -15.08 -3.01 -8.28
N ASN A 98 -16.12 -2.25 -7.94
CA ASN A 98 -17.31 -2.07 -8.78
C ASN A 98 -17.19 -0.87 -9.73
N SER A 99 -15.97 -0.52 -10.15
CA SER A 99 -15.68 0.64 -11.01
C SER A 99 -15.51 0.27 -12.48
N LYS A 100 -15.71 1.25 -13.39
CA LYS A 100 -15.50 1.06 -14.84
C LYS A 100 -14.10 0.55 -15.19
N ALA A 101 -13.08 0.99 -14.44
CA ALA A 101 -11.69 0.59 -14.68
C ALA A 101 -11.51 -0.92 -14.48
N ILE A 102 -12.07 -1.48 -13.41
CA ILE A 102 -12.05 -2.93 -13.16
C ILE A 102 -12.85 -3.68 -14.23
N GLY A 103 -14.00 -3.13 -14.64
CA GLY A 103 -14.76 -3.66 -15.77
C GLY A 103 -13.94 -3.80 -17.06
N ARG A 104 -13.22 -2.75 -17.44
CA ARG A 104 -12.35 -2.75 -18.64
C ARG A 104 -11.20 -3.74 -18.53
N LEU A 105 -10.60 -3.86 -17.35
CA LEU A 105 -9.54 -4.84 -17.08
C LEU A 105 -10.07 -6.28 -17.19
N LEU A 106 -11.25 -6.55 -16.65
CA LEU A 106 -11.89 -7.85 -16.77
C LEU A 106 -12.22 -8.19 -18.23
N ALA A 107 -12.69 -7.22 -19.02
CA ALA A 107 -12.94 -7.43 -20.44
C ALA A 107 -11.64 -7.75 -21.20
N ALA A 108 -10.56 -7.00 -20.95
CA ALA A 108 -9.25 -7.28 -21.53
C ALA A 108 -8.71 -8.66 -21.10
N GLY A 109 -8.87 -9.04 -19.84
CA GLY A 109 -8.49 -10.34 -19.31
C GLY A 109 -9.30 -11.50 -19.92
N GLY A 110 -10.60 -11.32 -20.10
CA GLY A 110 -11.47 -12.29 -20.76
C GLY A 110 -11.11 -12.51 -22.23
N VAL A 111 -10.77 -11.45 -22.96
CA VAL A 111 -10.27 -11.54 -24.35
C VAL A 111 -8.92 -12.24 -24.40
N TYR A 112 -7.97 -11.85 -23.55
CA TYR A 112 -6.64 -12.45 -23.51
C TYR A 112 -6.67 -13.95 -23.16
N ASN A 113 -7.49 -14.31 -22.17
CA ASN A 113 -7.64 -15.69 -21.71
C ASN A 113 -8.60 -16.52 -22.59
N GLY A 114 -9.25 -15.91 -23.60
CA GLY A 114 -10.28 -16.57 -24.41
C GLY A 114 -11.53 -16.98 -23.62
N ASN A 115 -11.71 -16.48 -22.39
CA ASN A 115 -12.84 -16.77 -21.51
C ASN A 115 -13.63 -15.48 -21.24
N ILE A 116 -14.38 -15.03 -22.23
CA ILE A 116 -15.15 -13.79 -22.12
C ILE A 116 -16.28 -13.97 -21.09
N GLU A 117 -17.03 -15.06 -21.15
CA GLU A 117 -18.21 -15.29 -20.31
C GLU A 117 -17.88 -15.36 -18.80
N GLY A 118 -16.82 -16.08 -18.40
CA GLY A 118 -16.44 -16.18 -16.98
C GLY A 118 -15.99 -14.84 -16.39
N PHE A 119 -15.32 -14.00 -17.19
CA PHE A 119 -14.92 -12.67 -16.77
C PHE A 119 -16.09 -11.68 -16.78
N ARG A 120 -17.09 -11.88 -17.66
CA ARG A 120 -18.35 -11.14 -17.64
C ARG A 120 -19.14 -11.41 -16.37
N ASP A 121 -19.34 -12.68 -16.03
CA ASP A 121 -20.02 -13.10 -14.78
C ASP A 121 -19.33 -12.48 -13.55
N THR A 122 -17.99 -12.42 -13.56
CA THR A 122 -17.23 -11.72 -12.51
C THR A 122 -17.54 -10.22 -12.46
N ALA A 123 -17.59 -9.54 -13.60
CA ALA A 123 -17.95 -8.11 -13.67
C ALA A 123 -19.39 -7.83 -13.20
N GLU A 124 -20.33 -8.74 -13.49
CA GLU A 124 -21.73 -8.68 -13.04
C GLU A 124 -21.83 -8.88 -11.53
N LYS A 125 -21.11 -9.87 -10.98
CA LYS A 125 -21.03 -10.12 -9.52
C LYS A 125 -20.40 -8.96 -8.74
N LEU A 126 -19.44 -8.27 -9.34
CA LEU A 126 -18.87 -7.04 -8.75
C LEU A 126 -19.88 -5.88 -8.74
N GLY A 127 -20.84 -5.88 -9.66
CA GLY A 127 -21.91 -4.89 -9.74
C GLY A 127 -21.42 -3.47 -10.03
N GLY A 128 -22.27 -2.48 -9.74
CA GLY A 128 -21.94 -1.06 -9.89
C GLY A 128 -21.62 -0.64 -11.33
N ASP A 129 -20.54 0.10 -11.51
CA ASP A 129 -20.06 0.58 -12.80
C ASP A 129 -19.09 -0.39 -13.50
N ALA A 130 -18.73 -1.53 -12.87
CA ALA A 130 -17.86 -2.54 -13.46
C ALA A 130 -18.47 -3.13 -14.73
N ILE A 131 -19.75 -3.52 -14.71
CA ILE A 131 -20.41 -4.06 -15.91
C ILE A 131 -20.46 -3.05 -17.06
N LYS A 132 -20.66 -1.76 -16.76
CA LYS A 132 -20.65 -0.69 -17.77
C LYS A 132 -19.26 -0.52 -18.39
N GLY A 133 -18.20 -0.60 -17.59
CA GLY A 133 -16.82 -0.55 -18.08
C GLY A 133 -16.43 -1.79 -18.89
N TYR A 134 -16.93 -2.95 -18.50
CA TYR A 134 -16.77 -4.21 -19.21
C TYR A 134 -17.44 -4.16 -20.58
N ASP A 135 -18.72 -3.76 -20.61
CA ASP A 135 -19.49 -3.59 -21.84
C ASP A 135 -18.91 -2.50 -22.73
N GLN A 136 -18.30 -1.43 -22.21
CA GLN A 136 -17.62 -0.43 -23.04
C GLN A 136 -16.53 -1.02 -23.94
N ILE A 137 -15.85 -2.09 -23.49
CA ILE A 137 -14.81 -2.73 -24.29
C ILE A 137 -15.38 -3.73 -25.30
N LEU A 138 -16.56 -4.31 -25.02
CA LEU A 138 -17.12 -5.43 -25.80
C LEU A 138 -18.41 -5.10 -26.57
N ASN A 139 -19.08 -3.98 -26.29
CA ASN A 139 -20.32 -3.52 -26.94
C ASN A 139 -20.06 -2.68 -28.22
N GLU A 140 -18.80 -2.44 -28.59
CA GLU A 140 -18.48 -1.95 -29.93
C GLU A 140 -18.65 -3.09 -30.95
N LYS A 141 -19.92 -3.42 -31.26
CA LYS A 141 -20.40 -4.29 -32.37
C LYS A 141 -19.39 -5.31 -32.93
N THR A 142 -19.29 -6.46 -32.29
CA THR A 142 -19.01 -7.83 -32.78
C THR A 142 -18.49 -8.11 -34.22
N ALA A 143 -17.59 -7.35 -34.85
CA ALA A 143 -17.21 -7.70 -36.23
C ALA A 143 -15.78 -7.35 -36.64
N GLY A 144 -14.85 -8.20 -36.19
CA GLY A 144 -13.65 -8.52 -36.95
C GLY A 144 -12.40 -7.80 -36.49
N ILE A 145 -11.58 -8.48 -35.69
CA ILE A 145 -10.13 -8.24 -35.59
C ILE A 145 -9.77 -6.77 -35.28
N ALA A 146 -10.03 -6.30 -34.06
CA ALA A 146 -9.31 -5.15 -33.51
C ALA A 146 -9.45 -5.14 -31.99
N ILE A 147 -8.43 -5.66 -31.31
CA ILE A 147 -8.22 -5.41 -29.89
C ILE A 147 -7.77 -3.94 -29.78
N ALA A 148 -8.63 -3.07 -29.27
CA ALA A 148 -8.30 -1.67 -29.04
C ALA A 148 -8.21 -1.38 -27.53
N THR A 149 -6.97 -1.40 -27.04
CA THR A 149 -6.44 -0.47 -26.01
C THR A 149 -7.31 -0.23 -24.76
N ALA A 150 -7.04 -0.97 -23.67
CA ALA A 150 -7.55 -0.60 -22.34
C ALA A 150 -6.49 -0.52 -21.22
N SER A 151 -5.21 -0.78 -21.50
CA SER A 151 -4.21 -0.93 -20.42
C SER A 151 -3.41 0.32 -20.04
N ILE A 152 -3.62 1.48 -20.67
CA ILE A 152 -2.77 2.67 -20.39
C ILE A 152 -3.65 3.84 -19.96
N LEU A 153 -4.05 3.89 -18.69
CA LEU A 153 -4.58 5.12 -18.07
C LEU A 153 -4.38 5.11 -16.54
N LEU A 154 -3.24 4.62 -16.07
CA LEU A 154 -2.84 4.70 -14.64
C LEU A 154 -1.69 5.68 -14.38
N THR A 155 -1.21 6.43 -15.37
CA THR A 155 -0.13 7.42 -15.16
C THR A 155 -0.58 8.82 -15.57
N LYS A 156 -0.92 9.62 -14.56
CA LYS A 156 -1.06 11.07 -14.66
C LYS A 156 0.31 11.70 -14.93
N ARG A 157 0.66 11.98 -16.20
CA ARG A 157 1.44 13.18 -16.60
C ARG A 157 1.44 13.38 -18.11
N SER A 158 1.31 14.65 -18.48
CA SER A 158 1.30 15.26 -19.81
C SER A 158 2.49 14.88 -20.70
N ASN A 159 2.23 14.36 -21.90
CA ASN A 159 2.57 15.00 -23.18
C ASN A 159 2.08 14.16 -24.37
N VAL A 160 1.71 14.90 -25.41
CA VAL A 160 1.23 14.44 -26.72
C VAL A 160 2.35 13.69 -27.45
N ASP A 161 2.02 12.63 -28.21
CA ASP A 161 2.79 11.94 -29.28
C ASP A 161 2.87 10.39 -29.24
N THR A 162 2.00 9.67 -28.52
CA THR A 162 2.06 8.18 -28.44
C THR A 162 1.12 7.40 -29.39
N TYR A 163 0.37 8.06 -30.27
CA TYR A 163 -0.59 7.36 -31.15
C TYR A 163 0.03 6.68 -32.37
N THR A 164 1.23 7.05 -32.78
CA THR A 164 1.84 6.59 -34.05
C THR A 164 2.63 5.28 -33.93
N GLU A 165 3.08 4.90 -32.72
CA GLU A 165 3.88 3.67 -32.52
C GLU A 165 3.05 2.38 -32.38
N ILE A 166 1.73 2.47 -32.21
CA ILE A 166 0.88 1.28 -32.02
C ILE A 166 0.74 0.47 -33.33
N ASN A 167 0.77 1.15 -34.48
CA ASN A 167 0.60 0.50 -35.78
C ASN A 167 1.83 -0.31 -36.24
N SER A 168 3.02 -0.04 -35.69
CA SER A 168 4.25 -0.76 -36.09
C SER A 168 4.31 -2.18 -35.52
N TYR A 169 3.65 -2.44 -34.38
CA TYR A 169 3.61 -3.75 -33.73
C TYR A 169 2.46 -4.65 -34.20
N LEU A 170 1.46 -4.09 -34.89
CA LEU A 170 0.32 -4.85 -35.43
C LEU A 170 0.58 -5.43 -36.83
N GLY A 171 1.65 -5.00 -37.51
CA GLY A 171 1.93 -5.38 -38.91
C GLY A 171 2.62 -6.73 -39.15
N LYS A 172 2.96 -7.51 -38.12
CA LYS A 172 3.82 -8.71 -38.27
C LYS A 172 3.13 -10.07 -38.08
N LEU A 173 1.80 -10.15 -38.19
CA LEU A 173 1.04 -11.41 -38.11
C LEU A 173 0.45 -11.89 -39.45
N ARG A 174 1.03 -11.50 -40.58
CA ARG A 174 0.75 -12.16 -41.87
C ARG A 174 2.06 -12.46 -42.60
N GLY A 175 2.52 -13.71 -42.52
CA GLY A 175 3.63 -14.20 -43.33
C GLY A 175 4.20 -15.53 -42.86
N GLN A 176 3.73 -16.60 -43.52
CA GLN A 176 4.12 -18.02 -43.49
C GLN A 176 3.47 -18.90 -42.44
#